data_AF-A0A1F5SD70-F1
#
_entry.id   AF-A0A1F5SD70-F1
#
_cell.length_a   1.000
_cell.length_b   1.000
_cell.length_c   1.000
_cell.angle_alpha   90.00
_cell.angle_beta   90.00
_cell.angle_gamma   90.00
#
_symmetry.space_group_name_H-M   'P 1'
#
loop_
_entity.id
_entity.type
_entity.pdbx_description
1 polymer ?
#
loop_
_entity_poly.entity_id
_entity_poly.type
_entity_poly.pdbx_seq_one_letter_code
_entity_poly.pdbx_strand_id
1 'polypeptide(L)'
;MKKIILALITLALILAPTGIYGARYAGPLIGYILLRVETNGEAWYVYPGDSQAYYLGRPADAFKIMQRLALGVKHDFISGTEIFPDRLAGLILLDAEKNGEAYYIYPRDKKKYYLGRPADAFKIMRQLGQGITDRNLADIPTAEIGEPKAVLDNSRPAFIDNVPFTSQAPFGDWADSYQQNGCEEASALMAVKWARGQSLTKAEALEEIIKIADWLVAKHGESRDTSSKDTLEWIIKGYFGHDQAVLIKNITVNDIIEELAKGNLVIVPMNGQILHNPNYKQPGPPRHMIVIRGYNPIKKEFITNDSGTRKGELYRYDAALLYEAIRDYPTGYHEIIDQIEKNMIVVSPAD
;
A
#
# COMPACT_ATOMS: atom_id res chain seq x y z
N MET A 1 74.51 31.45 -6.41
CA MET A 1 74.23 30.41 -7.43
C MET A 1 73.27 29.38 -6.84
N LYS A 2 72.39 28.85 -7.68
CA LYS A 2 71.08 28.26 -7.40
C LYS A 2 71.06 27.02 -6.49
N LYS A 3 69.94 26.91 -5.74
CA LYS A 3 69.46 25.78 -4.93
C LYS A 3 69.25 24.50 -5.76
N ILE A 4 69.49 23.32 -5.16
CA ILE A 4 68.78 22.08 -5.50
C ILE A 4 68.45 21.36 -4.19
N ILE A 5 67.20 21.48 -3.75
CA ILE A 5 66.62 20.64 -2.71
C ILE A 5 65.83 19.56 -3.45
N LEU A 6 66.22 18.31 -3.24
CA LEU A 6 65.61 17.13 -3.85
C LEU A 6 64.29 16.83 -3.10
N ALA A 7 63.16 17.18 -3.72
CA ALA A 7 61.84 16.78 -3.21
C ALA A 7 61.47 15.43 -3.82
N LEU A 8 61.44 14.37 -3.00
CA LEU A 8 60.81 13.09 -3.35
C LEU A 8 59.29 13.29 -3.42
N ILE A 9 58.73 13.22 -4.63
CA ILE A 9 57.29 13.13 -4.84
C ILE A 9 56.92 11.65 -4.85
N THR A 10 56.37 11.15 -3.75
CA THR A 10 55.66 9.86 -3.71
C THR A 10 54.30 10.04 -4.36
N LEU A 11 54.16 9.59 -5.60
CA LEU A 11 52.89 9.52 -6.32
C LEU A 11 52.09 8.31 -5.80
N ALA A 12 51.21 8.53 -4.82
CA ALA A 12 50.23 7.55 -4.39
C ALA A 12 49.09 7.50 -5.43
N LEU A 13 49.11 6.47 -6.28
CA LEU A 13 48.05 6.19 -7.25
C LEU A 13 46.83 5.62 -6.48
N ILE A 14 45.87 6.48 -6.13
CA ILE A 14 44.60 6.05 -5.55
C ILE A 14 43.77 5.44 -6.69
N LEU A 15 43.80 4.12 -6.83
CA LEU A 15 42.78 3.41 -7.61
C LEU A 15 41.48 3.48 -6.82
N ALA A 16 40.58 4.40 -7.20
CA ALA A 16 39.19 4.29 -6.83
C ALA A 16 38.60 3.03 -7.49
N PRO A 17 37.83 2.19 -6.75
CA PRO A 17 37.12 1.10 -7.38
C PRO A 17 36.09 1.69 -8.34
N THR A 18 36.33 1.58 -9.65
CA THR A 18 35.33 1.83 -10.67
C THR A 18 34.27 0.75 -10.52
N GLY A 19 33.16 1.07 -9.87
CA GLY A 19 31.96 0.25 -9.91
C GLY A 19 31.57 0.09 -11.38
N ILE A 20 31.61 -1.15 -11.88
CA ILE A 20 31.01 -1.48 -13.18
C ILE A 20 29.50 -1.40 -12.97
N TYR A 21 28.90 -0.25 -13.28
CA TYR A 21 27.46 -0.18 -13.49
C TYR A 21 27.16 -0.88 -14.81
N GLY A 22 26.84 -2.18 -14.74
CA GLY A 22 26.29 -2.90 -15.88
C GLY A 22 25.02 -2.18 -16.37
N ALA A 23 24.92 -1.95 -17.67
CA ALA A 23 23.72 -1.39 -18.28
C ALA A 23 22.53 -2.31 -17.98
N ARG A 24 21.59 -1.85 -17.16
CA ARG A 24 20.32 -2.54 -16.89
C ARG A 24 19.52 -2.55 -18.20
N TYR A 25 19.19 -3.71 -18.74
CA TYR A 25 18.63 -3.85 -20.09
C TYR A 25 17.52 -4.91 -20.11
N ALA A 26 16.29 -4.49 -20.38
CA ALA A 26 15.13 -5.38 -20.51
C ALA A 26 15.17 -6.24 -21.79
N GLY A 27 15.85 -5.77 -22.83
CA GLY A 27 16.11 -6.51 -24.07
C GLY A 27 14.90 -7.23 -24.67
N PRO A 28 15.00 -8.55 -24.96
CA PRO A 28 13.95 -9.31 -25.63
C PRO A 28 12.71 -9.54 -24.76
N LEU A 29 12.72 -9.13 -23.49
CA LEU A 29 11.61 -9.30 -22.54
C LEU A 29 10.62 -8.15 -22.60
N ILE A 30 10.92 -7.08 -23.34
CA ILE A 30 10.02 -5.94 -23.52
C ILE A 30 8.68 -6.41 -24.10
N GLY A 31 7.60 -5.97 -23.47
CA GLY A 31 6.24 -6.30 -23.87
C GLY A 31 5.72 -7.62 -23.31
N TYR A 32 6.53 -8.39 -22.59
CA TYR A 32 6.10 -9.66 -22.02
C TYR A 32 5.61 -9.54 -20.58
N ILE A 33 4.66 -10.44 -20.26
CA ILE A 33 4.35 -10.80 -18.88
C ILE A 33 5.33 -11.90 -18.48
N LEU A 34 5.97 -11.75 -17.33
CA LEU A 34 6.96 -12.64 -16.76
C LEU A 34 6.42 -13.28 -15.49
N LEU A 35 6.71 -14.55 -15.27
CA LEU A 35 6.36 -15.31 -14.07
C LEU A 35 7.65 -15.77 -13.40
N ARG A 36 7.84 -15.37 -12.16
CA ARG A 36 9.01 -15.77 -11.37
C ARG A 36 8.94 -17.26 -11.05
N VAL A 37 9.93 -18.05 -11.47
CA VAL A 37 9.86 -19.52 -11.39
C VAL A 37 10.53 -20.14 -10.15
N GLU A 38 11.33 -19.37 -9.43
CA GLU A 38 12.14 -19.84 -8.29
C GLU A 38 11.41 -19.68 -6.94
N THR A 39 10.25 -19.01 -6.93
CA THR A 39 9.43 -18.72 -5.74
C THR A 39 7.92 -18.88 -6.03
N ASN A 40 7.07 -17.99 -5.51
CA ASN A 40 5.60 -18.10 -5.49
C ASN A 40 4.91 -17.79 -6.84
N GLY A 41 5.64 -17.74 -7.96
CA GLY A 41 5.02 -17.47 -9.27
C GLY A 41 4.66 -15.99 -9.48
N GLU A 42 5.33 -15.07 -8.79
CA GLU A 42 5.07 -13.63 -8.87
C GLU A 42 5.10 -13.13 -10.33
N ALA A 43 4.07 -12.37 -10.71
CA ALA A 43 3.91 -11.89 -12.08
C ALA A 43 4.41 -10.45 -12.26
N TRP A 44 5.09 -10.20 -13.37
CA TRP A 44 5.63 -8.90 -13.75
C TRP A 44 5.27 -8.58 -15.21
N TYR A 45 5.10 -7.31 -15.56
CA TYR A 45 4.87 -6.88 -16.94
C TYR A 45 5.94 -5.89 -17.36
N VAL A 46 6.73 -6.23 -18.39
CA VAL A 46 7.75 -5.31 -18.92
C VAL A 46 7.11 -4.39 -19.93
N TYR A 47 6.82 -3.15 -19.55
CA TYR A 47 6.07 -2.23 -20.39
C TYR A 47 6.93 -1.69 -21.56
N PRO A 48 6.44 -1.76 -22.81
CA PRO A 48 7.18 -1.21 -23.95
C PRO A 48 7.42 0.30 -23.90
N GLY A 49 6.58 1.07 -23.20
CA GLY A 49 6.68 2.53 -23.20
C GLY A 49 7.89 3.09 -22.46
N ASP A 50 8.41 2.36 -21.47
CA ASP A 50 9.54 2.77 -20.64
C ASP A 50 10.60 1.68 -20.42
N SER A 51 10.37 0.47 -20.97
CA SER A 51 11.25 -0.70 -20.80
C SER A 51 11.39 -1.17 -19.35
N GLN A 52 10.44 -0.82 -18.49
CA GLN A 52 10.50 -1.15 -17.07
C GLN A 52 9.53 -2.29 -16.70
N ALA A 53 9.87 -3.09 -15.69
CA ALA A 53 9.06 -4.20 -15.18
C ALA A 53 8.12 -3.78 -14.06
N TYR A 54 6.81 -3.83 -14.30
CA TYR A 54 5.74 -3.54 -13.36
C TYR A 54 5.34 -4.79 -12.59
N TYR A 55 5.38 -4.76 -11.26
CA TYR A 55 4.90 -5.88 -10.45
C TYR A 55 3.36 -5.96 -10.52
N LEU A 56 2.83 -7.10 -10.96
CA LEU A 56 1.39 -7.25 -11.19
C LEU A 56 0.60 -7.65 -9.94
N GLY A 57 1.25 -8.10 -8.87
CA GLY A 57 0.57 -8.43 -7.62
C GLY A 57 -0.58 -9.43 -7.80
N ARG A 58 -1.75 -9.14 -7.19
CA ARG A 58 -2.95 -9.97 -7.33
C ARG A 58 -3.70 -9.62 -8.63
N PRO A 59 -4.63 -10.47 -9.10
CA PRO A 59 -5.36 -10.22 -10.35
C PRO A 59 -6.04 -8.83 -10.46
N ALA A 60 -6.55 -8.30 -9.35
CA ALA A 60 -7.15 -6.96 -9.32
C ALA A 60 -6.11 -5.83 -9.42
N ASP A 61 -4.93 -6.02 -8.82
CA ASP A 61 -3.82 -5.06 -8.87
C ASP A 61 -3.23 -5.05 -10.29
N ALA A 62 -3.03 -6.24 -10.87
CA ALA A 62 -2.61 -6.44 -12.26
C ALA A 62 -3.56 -5.73 -13.23
N PHE A 63 -4.87 -5.91 -13.05
CA PHE A 63 -5.89 -5.28 -13.88
C PHE A 63 -5.79 -3.74 -13.85
N LYS A 64 -5.60 -3.14 -12.67
CA LYS A 64 -5.43 -1.67 -12.53
C LYS A 64 -4.17 -1.16 -13.22
N ILE A 65 -3.04 -1.84 -13.03
CA ILE A 65 -1.76 -1.49 -13.67
C ILE A 65 -1.89 -1.58 -15.18
N MET A 66 -2.45 -2.69 -15.67
CA MET A 66 -2.66 -2.95 -17.09
C MET A 66 -3.59 -1.90 -17.73
N GLN A 67 -4.66 -1.52 -17.05
CA GLN A 67 -5.57 -0.46 -17.52
C GLN A 67 -4.90 0.91 -17.56
N ARG A 68 -4.07 1.25 -16.56
CA ARG A 68 -3.35 2.54 -16.50
C ARG A 68 -2.29 2.68 -17.58
N LEU A 69 -1.62 1.58 -17.95
CA LEU A 69 -0.62 1.55 -19.01
C LEU A 69 -1.22 1.41 -20.42
N ALA A 70 -2.54 1.24 -20.50
CA ALA A 70 -3.23 0.99 -21.75
C ALA A 70 -3.26 2.22 -22.65
N LEU A 71 -3.09 1.98 -23.94
CA LEU A 71 -3.23 2.99 -24.98
C LEU A 71 -4.68 3.00 -25.48
N GLY A 72 -5.37 4.14 -25.41
CA GLY A 72 -6.70 4.31 -25.97
C GLY A 72 -6.70 4.23 -27.49
N VAL A 73 -7.57 3.40 -28.07
CA VAL A 73 -7.70 3.20 -29.53
C VAL A 73 -9.17 3.10 -29.93
N LYS A 74 -9.46 3.44 -31.20
CA LYS A 74 -10.81 3.34 -31.77
C LYS A 74 -11.32 1.90 -31.82
N HIS A 75 -12.63 1.73 -31.63
CA HIS A 75 -13.28 0.42 -31.63
C HIS A 75 -13.03 -0.34 -32.94
N ASP A 76 -13.24 0.33 -34.07
CA ASP A 76 -13.14 -0.29 -35.41
C ASP A 76 -11.71 -0.78 -35.72
N PHE A 77 -10.70 -0.09 -35.18
CA PHE A 77 -9.32 -0.54 -35.33
C PHE A 77 -9.06 -1.82 -34.54
N ILE A 78 -9.53 -1.88 -33.29
CA ILE A 78 -9.35 -3.07 -32.45
C ILE A 78 -10.13 -4.24 -33.05
N SER A 79 -11.41 -4.06 -33.39
CA SER A 79 -12.28 -5.13 -33.88
C SER A 79 -11.86 -5.66 -35.25
N GLY A 80 -11.50 -4.76 -36.18
CA GLY A 80 -11.10 -5.08 -37.55
C GLY A 80 -9.67 -5.61 -37.71
N THR A 81 -8.86 -5.63 -36.65
CA THR A 81 -7.47 -6.11 -36.71
C THR A 81 -7.33 -7.50 -36.09
N GLU A 82 -6.90 -8.47 -36.90
CA GLU A 82 -6.56 -9.83 -36.42
C GLU A 82 -5.10 -9.95 -35.98
N ILE A 83 -4.18 -9.36 -36.75
CA ILE A 83 -2.73 -9.35 -36.50
C ILE A 83 -2.28 -7.90 -36.41
N PHE A 84 -1.74 -7.51 -35.26
CA PHE A 84 -1.36 -6.12 -34.98
C PHE A 84 0.06 -5.80 -35.50
N PRO A 85 0.33 -4.53 -35.88
CA PRO A 85 1.67 -4.09 -36.26
C PRO A 85 2.70 -4.23 -35.12
N ASP A 86 3.97 -4.43 -35.47
CA ASP A 86 5.08 -4.65 -34.50
C ASP A 86 5.20 -3.57 -33.43
N ARG A 87 4.93 -2.31 -33.79
CA ARG A 87 4.95 -1.18 -32.84
C ARG A 87 3.92 -1.30 -31.71
N LEU A 88 2.91 -2.16 -31.86
CA LEU A 88 1.89 -2.43 -30.85
C LEU A 88 2.12 -3.74 -30.10
N ALA A 89 3.14 -4.53 -30.49
CA ALA A 89 3.47 -5.77 -29.81
C ALA A 89 3.83 -5.50 -28.35
N GLY A 90 3.19 -6.23 -27.44
CA GLY A 90 3.38 -6.11 -26.01
C GLY A 90 2.63 -4.97 -25.35
N LEU A 91 1.94 -4.10 -26.09
CA LEU A 91 1.10 -3.06 -25.51
C LEU A 91 -0.26 -3.61 -25.09
N ILE A 92 -0.90 -2.88 -24.19
CA ILE A 92 -2.31 -3.06 -23.83
C ILE A 92 -3.10 -1.97 -24.52
N LEU A 93 -4.13 -2.35 -25.27
CA LEU A 93 -5.01 -1.43 -25.99
C LEU A 93 -6.34 -1.36 -25.25
N LEU A 94 -6.82 -0.14 -25.00
CA LEU A 94 -8.12 0.13 -24.40
C LEU A 94 -9.06 0.62 -25.50
N ASP A 95 -10.23 -0.01 -25.61
CA ASP A 95 -11.30 0.49 -26.46
C ASP A 95 -11.89 1.77 -25.83
N ALA A 96 -11.57 2.91 -26.44
CA ALA A 96 -11.98 4.22 -25.92
C ALA A 96 -13.41 4.61 -26.32
N GLU A 97 -14.06 3.87 -27.22
CA GLU A 97 -15.36 4.22 -27.81
C GLU A 97 -16.51 3.30 -27.36
N LYS A 98 -16.19 2.25 -26.58
CA LYS A 98 -17.15 1.29 -26.02
C LYS A 98 -17.12 1.25 -24.49
N ASN A 99 -17.05 0.08 -23.87
CA ASN A 99 -17.17 -0.10 -22.42
C ASN A 99 -15.80 -0.08 -21.72
N GLY A 100 -14.74 0.39 -22.38
CA GLY A 100 -13.39 0.35 -21.84
C GLY A 100 -12.79 -1.06 -21.84
N GLU A 101 -13.15 -1.90 -22.82
CA GLU A 101 -12.55 -3.21 -22.99
C GLU A 101 -11.03 -3.10 -23.23
N ALA A 102 -10.23 -3.84 -22.46
CA ALA A 102 -8.78 -3.88 -22.62
C ALA A 102 -8.33 -5.15 -23.34
N TYR A 103 -7.26 -5.05 -24.13
CA TYR A 103 -6.67 -6.15 -24.87
C TYR A 103 -5.14 -6.11 -24.83
N TYR A 104 -4.50 -7.19 -24.40
CA TYR A 104 -3.05 -7.35 -24.51
C TYR A 104 -2.66 -7.88 -25.87
N ILE A 105 -1.74 -7.20 -26.55
CA ILE A 105 -1.21 -7.64 -27.84
C ILE A 105 0.02 -8.50 -27.56
N TYR A 106 -0.12 -9.81 -27.66
CA TYR A 106 0.97 -10.71 -27.26
C TYR A 106 2.16 -10.61 -28.23
N PRO A 107 3.40 -10.34 -27.77
CA PRO A 107 4.50 -10.06 -28.69
C PRO A 107 4.86 -11.20 -29.66
N ARG A 108 4.58 -12.46 -29.31
CA ARG A 108 4.98 -13.62 -30.12
C ARG A 108 4.13 -13.78 -31.39
N ASP A 109 2.82 -13.58 -31.28
CA ASP A 109 1.87 -13.81 -32.38
C ASP A 109 1.11 -12.55 -32.83
N LYS A 110 1.29 -11.44 -32.10
CA LYS A 110 0.70 -10.13 -32.37
C LYS A 110 -0.83 -10.16 -32.38
N LYS A 111 -1.43 -11.15 -31.72
CA LYS A 111 -2.88 -11.25 -31.55
C LYS A 111 -3.32 -10.55 -30.28
N LYS A 112 -4.56 -10.06 -30.29
CA LYS A 112 -5.20 -9.46 -29.12
C LYS A 112 -5.77 -10.52 -28.18
N TYR A 113 -5.54 -10.35 -26.89
CA TYR A 113 -6.08 -11.19 -25.82
C TYR A 113 -6.86 -10.34 -24.85
N TYR A 114 -8.12 -10.71 -24.62
CA TYR A 114 -9.05 -9.91 -23.82
C TYR A 114 -8.64 -9.85 -22.33
N LEU A 115 -8.56 -8.63 -21.80
CA LEU A 115 -8.13 -8.29 -20.43
C LEU A 115 -9.23 -7.61 -19.61
N GLY A 116 -10.47 -7.53 -20.10
CA GLY A 116 -11.50 -6.68 -19.48
C GLY A 116 -12.02 -7.08 -18.10
N ARG A 117 -11.59 -8.23 -17.53
CA ARG A 117 -11.92 -8.63 -16.15
C ARG A 117 -10.71 -9.25 -15.44
N PRO A 118 -10.65 -9.21 -14.09
CA PRO A 118 -9.55 -9.82 -13.33
C PRO A 118 -9.30 -11.31 -13.65
N ALA A 119 -10.36 -12.09 -13.88
CA ALA A 119 -10.25 -13.50 -14.22
C ALA A 119 -9.60 -13.73 -15.61
N ASP A 120 -9.88 -12.85 -16.58
CA ASP A 120 -9.30 -12.94 -17.92
C ASP A 120 -7.80 -12.56 -17.88
N ALA A 121 -7.45 -11.53 -17.10
CA ALA A 121 -6.05 -11.16 -16.85
C ALA A 121 -5.27 -12.30 -16.21
N PHE A 122 -5.84 -12.97 -15.21
CA PHE A 122 -5.20 -14.14 -14.60
C PHE A 122 -4.98 -15.29 -15.58
N LYS A 123 -5.95 -15.57 -16.46
CA LYS A 123 -5.81 -16.59 -17.50
C LYS A 123 -4.65 -16.25 -18.45
N ILE A 124 -4.55 -15.00 -18.89
CA ILE A 124 -3.47 -14.53 -19.76
C ILE A 124 -2.12 -14.65 -19.07
N MET A 125 -2.00 -14.20 -17.83
CA MET A 125 -0.75 -14.32 -17.05
C MET A 125 -0.28 -15.78 -16.99
N ARG A 126 -1.19 -16.73 -16.72
CA ARG A 126 -0.86 -18.16 -16.66
C ARG A 126 -0.53 -18.78 -18.01
N GLN A 127 -1.20 -18.37 -19.09
CA GLN A 127 -1.06 -19.01 -20.41
C GLN A 127 0.08 -18.43 -21.24
N LEU A 128 0.30 -17.12 -21.15
CA LEU A 128 1.23 -16.38 -22.00
C LEU A 128 2.44 -15.86 -21.22
N GLY A 129 2.43 -15.97 -19.89
CA GLY A 129 3.54 -15.56 -19.04
C GLY A 129 4.80 -16.38 -19.30
N GLN A 130 5.94 -15.72 -19.36
CA GLN A 130 7.23 -16.36 -19.55
C GLN A 130 7.95 -16.56 -18.22
N GLY A 131 8.50 -17.75 -17.99
CA GLY A 131 9.30 -18.01 -16.81
C GLY A 131 10.55 -17.13 -16.76
N ILE A 132 10.83 -16.51 -15.61
CA ILE A 132 12.06 -15.75 -15.36
C ILE A 132 12.68 -16.12 -14.01
N THR A 133 14.02 -16.15 -13.96
CA THR A 133 14.81 -16.34 -12.73
C THR A 133 15.03 -15.01 -12.01
N ASP A 134 15.34 -15.09 -10.72
CA ASP A 134 15.59 -13.94 -9.85
C ASP A 134 16.73 -13.07 -10.36
N ARG A 135 17.81 -13.73 -10.81
CA ARG A 135 18.97 -13.05 -11.37
C ARG A 135 18.60 -12.23 -12.60
N ASN A 136 17.86 -12.83 -13.54
CA ASN A 136 17.50 -12.16 -14.79
C ASN A 136 16.43 -11.09 -14.56
N LEU A 137 15.52 -11.29 -13.60
CA LEU A 137 14.53 -10.30 -13.23
C LEU A 137 15.19 -9.07 -12.58
N ALA A 138 16.22 -9.27 -11.75
CA ALA A 138 16.97 -8.19 -11.11
C ALA A 138 17.76 -7.30 -12.10
N ASP A 139 18.04 -7.80 -13.30
CA ASP A 139 18.73 -7.06 -14.37
C ASP A 139 17.79 -6.11 -15.15
N ILE A 140 16.47 -6.24 -14.95
CA ILE A 140 15.46 -5.38 -15.58
C ILE A 140 15.17 -4.17 -14.67
N PRO A 141 15.21 -2.93 -15.20
CA PRO A 141 14.72 -1.76 -14.45
C PRO A 141 13.27 -2.00 -14.01
N THR A 142 12.99 -1.96 -12.72
CA THR A 142 11.63 -2.15 -12.22
C THR A 142 10.88 -0.85 -12.32
N ALA A 143 9.73 -0.93 -12.97
CA ALA A 143 8.82 0.15 -13.11
C ALA A 143 7.96 0.22 -11.89
N GLU A 144 7.54 1.44 -11.73
CA GLU A 144 7.45 1.95 -10.42
C GLU A 144 6.02 2.63 -10.56
N ILE A 145 5.05 1.95 -11.20
CA ILE A 145 3.62 2.24 -11.01
C ILE A 145 3.05 0.98 -10.41
N GLY A 146 2.83 1.08 -9.11
CA GLY A 146 3.05 -0.01 -8.18
C GLY A 146 4.52 -0.21 -7.77
N GLU A 147 5.49 0.73 -7.82
CA GLU A 147 5.52 2.21 -7.56
C GLU A 147 6.95 2.83 -7.75
N PRO A 148 7.20 4.15 -8.15
CA PRO A 148 6.70 5.33 -7.49
C PRO A 148 5.83 6.29 -8.35
N LYS A 149 5.38 7.31 -7.66
CA LYS A 149 5.49 8.65 -8.24
C LYS A 149 6.33 9.54 -7.33
N ALA A 150 7.05 10.44 -8.03
CA ALA A 150 7.93 11.47 -7.50
C ALA A 150 9.07 10.94 -6.64
N VAL A 151 10.28 11.44 -6.90
CA VAL A 151 11.43 11.24 -6.02
C VAL A 151 11.17 12.06 -4.74
N LEU A 152 10.27 11.60 -3.89
CA LEU A 152 10.50 11.64 -2.46
C LEU A 152 11.45 10.49 -2.17
N ASP A 153 12.48 10.81 -1.43
CA ASP A 153 13.50 9.85 -1.03
C ASP A 153 12.86 8.80 -0.10
N ASN A 154 12.24 7.76 -0.67
CA ASN A 154 11.70 6.60 0.06
C ASN A 154 12.81 5.84 0.81
N SER A 155 14.08 6.26 0.71
CA SER A 155 15.15 5.78 1.60
C SER A 155 15.15 6.48 2.97
N ARG A 156 14.41 7.59 3.12
CA ARG A 156 14.29 8.28 4.40
C ARG A 156 13.19 7.64 5.24
N PRO A 157 13.48 7.28 6.50
CA PRO A 157 12.44 6.86 7.40
C PRO A 157 11.43 8.00 7.61
N ALA A 158 10.16 7.71 7.37
CA ALA A 158 9.07 8.57 7.81
C ALA A 158 8.71 8.15 9.23
N PHE A 159 8.75 9.07 10.18
CA PHE A 159 8.37 8.79 11.56
C PHE A 159 7.74 10.02 12.19
N ILE A 160 6.53 9.84 12.68
CA ILE A 160 5.76 10.86 13.37
C ILE A 160 5.86 10.58 14.85
N ASP A 161 6.60 11.45 15.55
CA ASP A 161 6.81 11.32 17.00
C ASP A 161 5.60 11.87 17.80
N ASN A 162 5.57 11.62 19.10
CA ASN A 162 4.57 12.14 20.04
C ASN A 162 3.11 11.80 19.70
N VAL A 163 2.86 10.70 18.99
CA VAL A 163 1.51 10.15 18.85
C VAL A 163 1.14 9.45 20.17
N PRO A 164 0.12 9.92 20.91
CA PRO A 164 -0.28 9.28 22.15
C PRO A 164 -0.78 7.87 21.88
N PHE A 165 -0.64 6.99 22.88
CA PHE A 165 -1.06 5.60 22.76
C PHE A 165 -2.15 5.24 23.78
N THR A 166 -3.14 4.48 23.33
CA THR A 166 -4.04 3.72 24.21
C THR A 166 -4.38 2.37 23.61
N SER A 167 -4.59 1.38 24.48
CA SER A 167 -5.33 0.16 24.14
C SER A 167 -6.82 0.48 24.10
N GLN A 168 -7.60 -0.19 23.26
CA GLN A 168 -9.07 -0.08 23.22
C GLN A 168 -9.73 -0.47 24.55
N ALA A 169 -9.05 -1.31 25.33
CA ALA A 169 -9.32 -1.54 26.74
C ALA A 169 -8.17 -0.94 27.59
N PRO A 170 -8.24 0.34 28.00
CA PRO A 170 -7.10 1.05 28.63
C PRO A 170 -6.61 0.39 29.94
N PHE A 171 -7.54 -0.21 30.67
CA PHE A 171 -7.28 -0.97 31.91
C PHE A 171 -7.39 -2.50 31.72
N GLY A 172 -7.63 -2.96 30.49
CA GLY A 172 -7.72 -4.38 30.15
C GLY A 172 -9.04 -5.06 30.51
N ASP A 173 -10.12 -4.30 30.66
CA ASP A 173 -11.46 -4.85 30.82
C ASP A 173 -12.06 -5.22 29.46
N TRP A 174 -11.80 -6.44 29.03
CA TRP A 174 -12.30 -7.00 27.78
C TRP A 174 -13.72 -7.60 27.89
N ALA A 175 -14.32 -7.56 29.09
CA ALA A 175 -15.70 -8.02 29.30
C ALA A 175 -16.72 -6.91 28.98
N ASP A 176 -16.29 -5.64 29.07
CA ASP A 176 -17.06 -4.49 28.64
C ASP A 176 -17.17 -4.42 27.10
N SER A 177 -18.39 -4.28 26.59
CA SER A 177 -18.64 -4.35 25.15
C SER A 177 -18.09 -3.15 24.38
N TYR A 178 -18.05 -1.96 24.99
CA TYR A 178 -17.50 -0.78 24.32
C TYR A 178 -15.98 -0.89 24.22
N GLN A 179 -15.30 -1.32 25.29
CA GLN A 179 -13.86 -1.56 25.23
C GLN A 179 -13.49 -2.72 24.30
N GLN A 180 -14.28 -3.79 24.27
CA GLN A 180 -14.04 -4.94 23.39
C GLN A 180 -14.18 -4.61 21.90
N ASN A 181 -15.02 -3.64 21.53
CA ASN A 181 -15.25 -3.23 20.14
C ASN A 181 -14.67 -1.84 19.82
N GLY A 182 -13.95 -1.22 20.75
CA GLY A 182 -13.54 0.19 20.68
C GLY A 182 -12.30 0.48 19.82
N CYS A 183 -12.01 -0.32 18.78
CA CYS A 183 -10.75 -0.22 18.04
C CYS A 183 -10.72 1.02 17.14
N GLU A 184 -11.86 1.42 16.57
CA GLU A 184 -12.06 2.61 15.77
C GLU A 184 -12.03 3.87 16.64
N GLU A 185 -12.71 3.86 17.78
CA GLU A 185 -12.71 4.94 18.77
C GLU A 185 -11.29 5.21 19.28
N ALA A 186 -10.57 4.16 19.69
CA ALA A 186 -9.21 4.29 20.16
C ALA A 186 -8.26 4.82 19.06
N SER A 187 -8.40 4.34 17.82
CA SER A 187 -7.57 4.78 16.69
C SER A 187 -7.83 6.23 16.32
N ALA A 188 -9.11 6.62 16.21
CA ALA A 188 -9.52 8.00 15.95
C ALA A 188 -9.07 8.94 17.09
N LEU A 189 -9.23 8.52 18.34
CA LEU A 189 -8.79 9.27 19.51
C LEU A 189 -7.28 9.54 19.49
N MET A 190 -6.46 8.50 19.27
CA MET A 190 -5.00 8.67 19.17
C MET A 190 -4.61 9.65 18.07
N ALA A 191 -5.22 9.51 16.88
CA ALA A 191 -4.91 10.36 15.73
C ALA A 191 -5.35 11.81 15.93
N VAL A 192 -6.56 12.06 16.45
CA VAL A 192 -7.06 13.43 16.68
C VAL A 192 -6.32 14.10 17.84
N LYS A 193 -6.00 13.37 18.91
CA LYS A 193 -5.18 13.92 20.01
C LYS A 193 -3.80 14.33 19.52
N TRP A 194 -3.16 13.49 18.70
CA TRP A 194 -1.91 13.85 18.04
C TRP A 194 -2.05 15.11 17.17
N ALA A 195 -3.08 15.18 16.32
CA ALA A 195 -3.29 16.30 15.41
C ALA A 195 -3.48 17.63 16.16
N ARG A 196 -3.93 17.57 17.42
CA ARG A 196 -4.12 18.71 18.32
C ARG A 196 -2.95 18.95 19.28
N GLY A 197 -1.87 18.18 19.18
CA GLY A 197 -0.72 18.26 20.09
C GLY A 197 -1.05 17.89 21.54
N GLN A 198 -2.08 17.07 21.76
CA GLN A 198 -2.57 16.70 23.09
C GLN A 198 -1.99 15.35 23.54
N SER A 199 -1.66 15.25 24.83
CA SER A 199 -1.36 13.97 25.48
C SER A 199 -2.63 13.17 25.76
N LEU A 200 -2.46 11.90 26.13
CA LEU A 200 -3.56 11.03 26.53
C LEU A 200 -3.13 10.18 27.73
N THR A 201 -3.86 10.30 28.85
CA THR A 201 -3.74 9.36 29.97
C THR A 201 -4.71 8.18 29.78
N LYS A 202 -4.48 7.08 30.51
CA LYS A 202 -5.39 5.91 30.45
C LYS A 202 -6.81 6.22 30.94
N ALA A 203 -6.94 7.10 31.95
CA ALA A 203 -8.23 7.49 32.49
C ALA A 203 -9.03 8.30 31.47
N GLU A 204 -8.39 9.30 30.85
CA GLU A 204 -8.97 10.08 29.76
C GLU A 204 -9.31 9.19 28.56
N ALA A 205 -8.43 8.24 28.21
CA ALA A 205 -8.70 7.31 27.12
C ALA A 205 -9.96 6.46 27.37
N LEU A 206 -10.10 5.91 28.58
CA LEU A 206 -11.30 5.14 28.94
C LEU A 206 -12.55 6.01 28.86
N GLU A 207 -12.52 7.17 29.51
CA GLU A 207 -13.66 8.09 29.52
C GLU A 207 -14.08 8.49 28.09
N GLU A 208 -13.12 8.81 27.24
CA GLU A 208 -13.38 9.28 25.88
C GLU A 208 -13.87 8.15 24.97
N ILE A 209 -13.32 6.93 25.06
CA ILE A 209 -13.79 5.77 24.31
C ILE A 209 -15.27 5.49 24.62
N ILE A 210 -15.65 5.53 25.91
CA ILE A 210 -17.04 5.33 26.33
C ILE A 210 -17.95 6.45 25.80
N LYS A 211 -17.51 7.72 25.86
CA LYS A 211 -18.27 8.86 25.33
C LYS A 211 -18.49 8.79 23.82
N ILE A 212 -17.47 8.38 23.06
CA ILE A 212 -17.61 8.20 21.60
C ILE A 212 -18.64 7.11 21.34
N ALA A 213 -18.53 5.95 22.00
CA ALA A 213 -19.46 4.84 21.84
C ALA A 213 -20.91 5.23 22.17
N ASP A 214 -21.13 5.92 23.30
CA ASP A 214 -22.46 6.42 23.68
C ASP A 214 -23.01 7.43 22.67
N TRP A 215 -22.16 8.33 22.16
CA TRP A 215 -22.55 9.29 21.13
C TRP A 215 -22.94 8.58 19.82
N LEU A 216 -22.18 7.57 19.41
CA LEU A 216 -22.44 6.75 18.23
C LEU A 216 -23.79 6.01 18.36
N VAL A 217 -24.04 5.36 19.50
CA VAL A 217 -25.35 4.74 19.78
C VAL A 217 -26.48 5.76 19.73
N ALA A 218 -26.32 6.93 20.36
CA ALA A 218 -27.36 7.95 20.41
C ALA A 218 -27.67 8.59 19.04
N LYS A 219 -26.66 8.79 18.19
CA LYS A 219 -26.79 9.43 16.87
C LYS A 219 -27.10 8.48 15.73
N HIS A 220 -26.52 7.28 15.77
CA HIS A 220 -26.49 6.34 14.65
C HIS A 220 -27.12 4.97 14.99
N GLY A 221 -27.37 4.68 16.27
CA GLY A 221 -27.94 3.40 16.71
C GLY A 221 -26.94 2.24 16.70
N GLU A 222 -25.66 2.50 16.42
CA GLU A 222 -24.59 1.52 16.36
C GLU A 222 -23.26 2.16 16.76
N SER A 223 -22.44 1.43 17.50
CA SER A 223 -21.09 1.81 17.90
C SER A 223 -20.05 0.71 17.67
N ARG A 224 -20.46 -0.48 17.24
CA ARG A 224 -19.56 -1.61 17.00
C ARG A 224 -19.16 -1.65 15.53
N ASP A 225 -17.92 -2.03 15.28
CA ASP A 225 -17.34 -2.26 13.94
C ASP A 225 -17.72 -1.12 12.97
N THR A 226 -17.09 0.05 13.04
CA THR A 226 -17.39 1.16 12.11
C THR A 226 -16.51 1.07 10.86
N SER A 227 -17.12 1.17 9.67
CA SER A 227 -16.36 1.21 8.41
C SER A 227 -15.43 2.41 8.36
N SER A 228 -14.37 2.39 7.55
CA SER A 228 -13.46 3.54 7.43
C SER A 228 -14.17 4.85 7.07
N LYS A 229 -15.24 4.75 6.27
CA LYS A 229 -16.08 5.89 5.91
C LYS A 229 -16.80 6.45 7.14
N ASP A 230 -17.41 5.59 7.95
CA ASP A 230 -18.19 6.02 9.11
C ASP A 230 -17.29 6.38 10.29
N THR A 231 -16.13 5.75 10.46
CA THR A 231 -15.08 6.24 11.39
C THR A 231 -14.68 7.67 11.04
N LEU A 232 -14.47 7.99 9.76
CA LEU A 232 -14.17 9.36 9.33
C LEU A 232 -15.32 10.32 9.62
N GLU A 233 -16.52 10.00 9.13
CA GLU A 233 -17.65 10.93 9.14
C GLU A 233 -18.32 11.03 10.53
N TRP A 234 -18.45 9.92 11.25
CA TRP A 234 -19.13 9.87 12.54
C TRP A 234 -18.17 10.22 13.68
N ILE A 235 -16.97 9.65 13.71
CA ILE A 235 -16.05 9.84 14.84
C ILE A 235 -15.14 11.07 14.61
N ILE A 236 -14.33 11.05 13.56
CA ILE A 236 -13.28 12.07 13.36
C ILE A 236 -13.89 13.45 13.06
N LYS A 237 -14.85 13.52 12.14
CA LYS A 237 -15.55 14.78 11.82
C LYS A 237 -16.76 15.01 12.72
N GLY A 238 -17.61 14.01 12.90
CA GLY A 238 -18.88 14.16 13.62
C GLY A 238 -18.72 14.41 15.13
N TYR A 239 -17.98 13.54 15.82
CA TYR A 239 -17.77 13.64 17.26
C TYR A 239 -16.66 14.64 17.60
N PHE A 240 -15.49 14.52 16.97
CA PHE A 240 -14.36 15.38 17.30
C PHE A 240 -14.41 16.77 16.63
N GLY A 241 -15.09 16.94 15.49
CA GLY A 241 -15.03 18.17 14.70
C GLY A 241 -13.64 18.40 14.08
N HIS A 242 -12.93 17.33 13.71
CA HIS A 242 -11.62 17.42 13.06
C HIS A 242 -11.78 17.28 11.54
N ASP A 243 -11.88 18.41 10.84
CA ASP A 243 -12.14 18.44 9.40
C ASP A 243 -10.93 18.08 8.54
N GLN A 244 -9.71 18.20 9.08
CA GLN A 244 -8.44 17.87 8.43
C GLN A 244 -8.19 16.36 8.41
N ALA A 245 -9.15 15.62 7.85
CA ALA A 245 -9.07 14.19 7.61
C ALA A 245 -9.83 13.79 6.34
N VAL A 246 -9.28 12.82 5.59
CA VAL A 246 -9.85 12.36 4.31
C VAL A 246 -9.80 10.84 4.18
N LEU A 247 -10.80 10.26 3.52
CA LEU A 247 -10.84 8.85 3.16
C LEU A 247 -10.20 8.66 1.79
N ILE A 248 -9.20 7.80 1.71
CA ILE A 248 -8.60 7.36 0.46
C ILE A 248 -8.93 5.89 0.25
N LYS A 249 -9.54 5.59 -0.90
CA LYS A 249 -9.98 4.24 -1.24
C LYS A 249 -8.99 3.56 -2.18
N ASN A 250 -8.99 2.22 -2.17
CA ASN A 250 -8.20 1.40 -3.09
C ASN A 250 -6.68 1.69 -3.04
N ILE A 251 -6.17 1.94 -1.84
CA ILE A 251 -4.79 2.34 -1.58
C ILE A 251 -3.78 1.22 -1.87
N THR A 252 -2.55 1.63 -2.09
CA THR A 252 -1.33 0.83 -2.19
C THR A 252 -0.45 1.03 -0.94
N VAL A 253 0.61 0.23 -0.79
CA VAL A 253 1.60 0.40 0.28
C VAL A 253 2.19 1.80 0.29
N ASN A 254 2.39 2.38 -0.89
CA ASN A 254 3.11 3.63 -0.98
C ASN A 254 2.23 4.85 -0.83
N ASP A 255 0.92 4.75 -1.12
CA ASP A 255 -0.02 5.80 -0.71
C ASP A 255 0.09 6.04 0.81
N ILE A 256 0.28 4.97 1.60
CA ILE A 256 0.54 5.07 3.06
C ILE A 256 1.87 5.78 3.31
N ILE A 257 2.95 5.37 2.63
CA ILE A 257 4.30 5.94 2.82
C ILE A 257 4.33 7.42 2.45
N GLU A 258 3.71 7.83 1.35
CA GLU A 258 3.61 9.21 0.91
C GLU A 258 2.92 10.09 1.95
N GLU A 259 1.81 9.63 2.54
CA GLU A 259 1.10 10.37 3.58
C GLU A 259 1.92 10.50 4.87
N LEU A 260 2.61 9.44 5.27
CA LEU A 260 3.53 9.49 6.40
C LEU A 260 4.69 10.46 6.14
N ALA A 261 5.21 10.51 4.91
CA ALA A 261 6.27 11.44 4.51
C ALA A 261 5.82 12.91 4.49
N LYS A 262 4.53 13.16 4.24
CA LYS A 262 3.89 14.48 4.39
C LYS A 262 3.68 14.87 5.87
N GLY A 263 3.94 13.96 6.80
CA GLY A 263 3.73 14.16 8.22
C GLY A 263 2.30 13.87 8.69
N ASN A 264 1.49 13.20 7.87
CA ASN A 264 0.13 12.80 8.22
C ASN A 264 0.10 11.43 8.89
N LEU A 265 -0.80 11.24 9.86
CA LEU A 265 -1.11 9.89 10.35
C LEU A 265 -2.06 9.18 9.41
N VAL A 266 -1.94 7.86 9.37
CA VAL A 266 -2.80 7.00 8.57
C VAL A 266 -3.50 6.01 9.48
N ILE A 267 -4.82 5.89 9.38
CA ILE A 267 -5.63 4.87 10.05
C ILE A 267 -6.09 3.86 8.99
N VAL A 268 -5.92 2.57 9.25
CA VAL A 268 -6.31 1.51 8.31
C VAL A 268 -7.19 0.45 8.97
N PRO A 269 -8.31 0.04 8.34
CA PRO A 269 -9.08 -1.12 8.74
C PRO A 269 -8.37 -2.40 8.29
N MET A 270 -8.47 -3.47 9.07
CA MET A 270 -7.80 -4.72 8.75
C MET A 270 -8.42 -5.96 9.39
N ASN A 271 -8.02 -7.11 8.87
CA ASN A 271 -8.20 -8.39 9.53
C ASN A 271 -7.04 -8.63 10.51
N GLY A 272 -7.30 -8.46 11.81
CA GLY A 272 -6.32 -8.69 12.87
C GLY A 272 -5.77 -10.13 12.94
N GLN A 273 -6.49 -11.12 12.40
CA GLN A 273 -6.02 -12.51 12.33
C GLN A 273 -4.85 -12.69 11.35
N ILE A 274 -4.80 -11.89 10.27
CA ILE A 274 -3.72 -11.93 9.27
C ILE A 274 -2.44 -11.30 9.82
N LEU A 275 -2.51 -10.46 10.86
CA LEU A 275 -1.32 -9.84 11.44
C LEU A 275 -0.45 -10.82 12.24
N HIS A 276 -1.00 -11.95 12.67
CA HIS A 276 -0.32 -12.94 13.51
C HIS A 276 0.32 -12.30 14.76
N ASN A 277 -0.26 -11.22 15.29
CA ASN A 277 0.31 -10.52 16.44
C ASN A 277 0.23 -11.44 17.67
N PRO A 278 1.36 -11.84 18.27
CA PRO A 278 1.38 -12.76 19.41
C PRO A 278 0.80 -12.14 20.69
N ASN A 279 0.58 -10.82 20.69
CA ASN A 279 0.01 -10.11 21.83
C ASN A 279 -1.52 -10.02 21.79
N TYR A 280 -2.16 -10.54 20.75
CA TYR A 280 -3.61 -10.73 20.71
C TYR A 280 -4.03 -12.01 21.42
N LYS A 281 -5.26 -12.01 21.94
CA LYS A 281 -5.95 -13.27 22.24
C LYS A 281 -6.17 -14.00 20.92
N GLN A 282 -5.48 -15.12 20.73
CA GLN A 282 -5.54 -15.89 19.49
C GLN A 282 -6.99 -16.34 19.21
N PRO A 283 -7.45 -16.26 17.94
CA PRO A 283 -6.69 -16.01 16.71
C PRO A 283 -6.46 -14.52 16.36
N GLY A 284 -6.86 -13.58 17.22
CA GLY A 284 -6.93 -12.16 16.89
C GLY A 284 -8.31 -11.74 16.37
N PRO A 285 -8.60 -10.44 16.37
CA PRO A 285 -9.92 -9.94 15.99
C PRO A 285 -10.11 -9.98 14.46
N PRO A 286 -11.29 -10.41 13.96
CA PRO A 286 -11.55 -10.48 12.52
C PRO A 286 -11.73 -9.11 11.85
N ARG A 287 -12.06 -8.09 12.65
CA ARG A 287 -12.16 -6.66 12.31
C ARG A 287 -11.33 -5.89 13.32
N HIS A 288 -10.49 -5.00 12.83
CA HIS A 288 -9.60 -4.21 13.66
C HIS A 288 -9.20 -2.93 12.93
N MET A 289 -8.78 -1.93 13.68
CA MET A 289 -8.31 -0.67 13.14
C MET A 289 -7.02 -0.24 13.86
N ILE A 290 -6.02 0.19 13.08
CA ILE A 290 -4.69 0.55 13.60
C ILE A 290 -4.26 1.89 13.04
N VAL A 291 -3.55 2.67 13.86
CA VAL A 291 -2.83 3.89 13.45
C VAL A 291 -1.43 3.51 12.98
N ILE A 292 -1.08 3.87 11.74
CA ILE A 292 0.28 3.83 11.21
C ILE A 292 0.88 5.24 11.40
N ARG A 293 2.08 5.27 11.99
CA ARG A 293 2.79 6.51 12.33
C ARG A 293 4.22 6.56 11.82
N GLY A 294 4.64 5.59 11.01
CA GLY A 294 5.94 5.62 10.37
C GLY A 294 6.24 4.41 9.50
N TYR A 295 7.31 4.53 8.73
CA TYR A 295 7.81 3.50 7.83
C TYR A 295 9.34 3.45 7.89
N ASN A 296 9.89 2.24 8.03
CA ASN A 296 11.32 1.98 7.95
C ASN A 296 11.64 1.32 6.60
N PRO A 297 12.27 2.03 5.66
CA PRO A 297 12.56 1.50 4.33
C PRO A 297 13.67 0.45 4.29
N ILE A 298 14.59 0.46 5.26
CA ILE A 298 15.67 -0.52 5.36
C ILE A 298 15.11 -1.89 5.75
N LYS A 299 14.22 -1.90 6.75
CA LYS A 299 13.58 -3.12 7.25
C LYS A 299 12.29 -3.48 6.53
N LYS A 300 11.74 -2.56 5.73
CA LYS A 300 10.42 -2.66 5.11
C LYS A 300 9.30 -2.91 6.13
N GLU A 301 9.33 -2.15 7.22
CA GLU A 301 8.38 -2.28 8.33
C GLU A 301 7.57 -1.01 8.51
N PHE A 302 6.27 -1.15 8.73
CA PHE A 302 5.45 -0.07 9.28
C PHE A 302 5.57 -0.02 10.79
N ILE A 303 5.57 1.20 11.34
CA ILE A 303 5.53 1.48 12.77
C ILE A 303 4.12 1.93 13.11
N THR A 304 3.49 1.25 14.06
CA THR A 304 2.08 1.44 14.38
C THR A 304 1.85 1.77 15.84
N ASN A 305 0.69 2.35 16.13
CA ASN A 305 0.04 2.32 17.42
C ASN A 305 -1.18 1.40 17.29
N ASP A 306 -1.05 0.17 17.76
CA ASP A 306 -2.05 -0.88 17.65
C ASP A 306 -2.92 -0.96 18.91
N SER A 307 -4.16 -0.49 18.83
CA SER A 307 -5.07 -0.42 19.97
C SER A 307 -5.55 -1.79 20.46
N GLY A 308 -5.36 -2.87 19.68
CA GLY A 308 -5.85 -4.21 19.99
C GLY A 308 -5.07 -4.92 21.10
N THR A 309 -4.00 -4.30 21.60
CA THR A 309 -3.17 -4.87 22.66
C THR A 309 -2.44 -3.80 23.46
N ARG A 310 -2.22 -4.04 24.76
CA ARG A 310 -1.42 -3.15 25.63
C ARG A 310 0.04 -2.99 25.21
N LYS A 311 0.53 -3.81 24.27
CA LYS A 311 1.89 -3.78 23.71
C LYS A 311 1.93 -3.23 22.28
N GLY A 312 0.90 -2.48 21.89
CA GLY A 312 0.74 -2.01 20.52
C GLY A 312 1.43 -0.69 20.21
N GLU A 313 1.92 0.03 21.23
CA GLU A 313 2.68 1.27 21.02
C GLU A 313 3.99 0.98 20.28
N LEU A 314 4.21 1.71 19.18
CA LEU A 314 5.39 1.55 18.32
C LEU A 314 5.59 0.10 17.82
N TYR A 315 4.53 -0.69 17.77
CA TYR A 315 4.60 -2.06 17.29
C TYR A 315 4.98 -2.05 15.80
N ARG A 316 5.75 -3.05 15.37
CA ARG A 316 6.29 -3.12 14.02
C ARG A 316 5.71 -4.31 13.29
N TYR A 317 5.23 -4.04 12.10
CA TYR A 317 4.75 -5.07 11.18
C TYR A 317 5.56 -5.02 9.89
N ASP A 318 5.84 -6.18 9.31
CA ASP A 318 6.29 -6.26 7.91
C ASP A 318 5.27 -5.55 7.02
N ALA A 319 5.76 -4.72 6.09
CA ALA A 319 4.90 -3.87 5.28
C ALA A 319 3.98 -4.68 4.34
N ALA A 320 4.46 -5.81 3.81
CA ALA A 320 3.64 -6.67 2.97
C ALA A 320 2.57 -7.39 3.80
N LEU A 321 2.93 -7.89 4.99
CA LEU A 321 1.99 -8.51 5.92
C LEU A 321 0.89 -7.55 6.38
N LEU A 322 1.26 -6.35 6.82
CA LEU A 322 0.29 -5.34 7.25
C LEU A 322 -0.63 -4.97 6.08
N TYR A 323 -0.05 -4.70 4.91
CA TYR A 323 -0.84 -4.36 3.74
C TYR A 323 -1.75 -5.50 3.31
N GLU A 324 -1.32 -6.76 3.38
CA GLU A 324 -2.16 -7.93 3.15
C GLU A 324 -3.39 -7.92 4.07
N ALA A 325 -3.17 -7.64 5.36
CA ALA A 325 -4.20 -7.59 6.37
C ALA A 325 -5.23 -6.47 6.16
N ILE A 326 -4.88 -5.36 5.48
CA ILE A 326 -5.81 -4.26 5.23
C ILE A 326 -7.06 -4.76 4.52
N ARG A 327 -8.21 -4.53 5.14
CA ARG A 327 -9.53 -4.94 4.69
C ARG A 327 -10.56 -4.10 5.43
N ASP A 328 -11.23 -3.22 4.70
CA ASP A 328 -12.40 -2.50 5.22
C ASP A 328 -13.56 -3.46 5.47
N TYR A 329 -14.48 -3.03 6.32
CA TYR A 329 -15.65 -3.82 6.70
C TYR A 329 -16.87 -2.90 6.82
N PRO A 330 -18.08 -3.43 6.56
CA PRO A 330 -19.32 -2.65 6.70
C PRO A 330 -19.56 -2.29 8.16
N THR A 331 -20.20 -1.14 8.36
CA THR A 331 -20.63 -0.70 9.69
C THR A 331 -21.73 -1.60 10.22
N GLY A 332 -21.57 -2.09 11.45
CA GLY A 332 -22.55 -2.95 12.12
C GLY A 332 -21.95 -4.22 12.67
N TYR A 333 -22.62 -4.78 13.69
CA TYR A 333 -22.07 -5.89 14.45
C TYR A 333 -21.92 -7.18 13.63
N HIS A 334 -20.67 -7.52 13.33
CA HIS A 334 -20.31 -8.73 12.59
C HIS A 334 -20.94 -8.87 11.19
N GLU A 335 -21.23 -7.76 10.53
CA GLU A 335 -21.81 -7.72 9.19
C GLU A 335 -20.94 -8.41 8.13
N ILE A 336 -21.57 -8.96 7.09
CA ILE A 336 -20.89 -9.78 6.07
C ILE A 336 -19.92 -8.90 5.27
N ILE A 337 -18.65 -9.34 5.19
CA ILE A 337 -17.65 -8.73 4.32
C ILE A 337 -17.71 -9.43 2.96
N ASP A 338 -18.35 -8.82 1.98
CA ASP A 338 -18.58 -9.37 0.64
C ASP A 338 -17.41 -9.11 -0.32
N GLN A 339 -16.62 -8.06 -0.07
CA GLN A 339 -15.46 -7.69 -0.87
C GLN A 339 -14.28 -7.18 -0.03
N ILE A 340 -13.06 -7.36 -0.54
CA ILE A 340 -11.85 -6.81 0.09
C ILE A 340 -11.59 -5.41 -0.47
N GLU A 341 -11.95 -4.40 0.30
CA GLU A 341 -11.54 -3.02 0.04
C GLU A 341 -10.31 -2.66 0.86
N LYS A 342 -9.31 -2.03 0.23
CA LYS A 342 -8.14 -1.50 0.93
C LYS A 342 -8.27 0.01 0.99
N ASN A 343 -8.78 0.50 2.11
CA ASN A 343 -9.04 1.92 2.33
C ASN A 343 -8.12 2.41 3.47
N MET A 344 -7.90 3.72 3.53
CA MET A 344 -7.26 4.36 4.68
C MET A 344 -7.89 5.71 4.96
N ILE A 345 -7.80 6.14 6.21
CA ILE A 345 -8.12 7.50 6.62
C ILE A 345 -6.81 8.22 6.85
N VAL A 346 -6.62 9.35 6.19
CA VAL A 346 -5.49 10.25 6.42
C VAL A 346 -5.93 11.31 7.40
N VAL A 347 -5.18 11.51 8.47
CA VAL A 347 -5.40 12.56 9.47
C VAL A 347 -4.21 13.49 9.46
N SER A 348 -4.46 14.76 9.17
CA SER A 348 -3.43 15.81 9.14
C SER A 348 -3.43 16.61 10.45
N PRO A 349 -2.29 17.24 10.83
CA PRO A 349 -2.24 18.14 11.98
C PRO A 349 -3.26 19.27 11.85
N ALA A 350 -3.77 19.77 12.98
CA ALA A 350 -4.53 21.02 12.97
C ALA A 350 -3.56 22.20 12.70
N ASP A 351 -3.99 23.14 11.86
CA ASP A 351 -3.24 24.37 11.54
C ASP A 351 -3.02 25.28 12.75
#